data_AF-A0A8K0N7U2-F1
#
_entry.id   AF-A0A8K0N7U2-F1
#
_cell.length_a   1.000
_cell.length_b   1.000
_cell.length_c   1.000
_cell.angle_alpha   90.00
_cell.angle_beta   90.00
_cell.angle_gamma   90.00
#
_symmetry.space_group_name_H-M   'P 1'
#
loop_
_entity.id
_entity.type
_entity.pdbx_description
1 polymer ?
#
loop_
_entity_poly.entity_id
_entity_poly.type
_entity_poly.pdbx_seq_one_letter_code
_entity_poly.pdbx_strand_id
1 'polypeptide(L)'
;MVDKSVAVLANLSAVPEGCLAISQQGGIPLLVEIVETGSQRGKENAASALLQLCISSHKFCSLVLQEGAVPPLIALSQFGTPRAKEKV
;
A
#
# COMPACT_ATOMS: atom_id res chain seq x y z
N MET A 1 15.25 0.93 -8.14
CA MET A 1 14.47 -0.11 -8.86
C MET A 1 13.16 -0.39 -8.14
N VAL A 2 13.17 -0.54 -6.81
CA VAL A 2 11.98 -0.74 -5.96
C VAL A 2 10.85 0.27 -6.23
N ASP A 3 11.12 1.58 -6.26
CA ASP A 3 10.08 2.60 -6.49
C ASP A 3 9.28 2.42 -7.79
N LYS A 4 9.95 1.98 -8.87
CA LYS A 4 9.30 1.73 -10.17
C LYS A 4 8.40 0.49 -10.09
N SER A 5 8.85 -0.56 -9.42
CA SER A 5 8.07 -1.78 -9.20
C SER A 5 6.82 -1.51 -8.37
N VAL A 6 6.95 -0.75 -7.27
CA VAL A 6 5.81 -0.38 -6.41
C VAL A 6 4.82 0.51 -7.16
N ALA A 7 5.29 1.41 -8.03
CA ALA A 7 4.40 2.20 -8.89
C ALA A 7 3.57 1.31 -9.83
N VAL A 8 4.17 0.25 -10.39
CA VAL A 8 3.44 -0.73 -11.21
C VAL A 8 2.43 -1.49 -10.36
N LEU A 9 2.79 -1.93 -9.15
CA LEU A 9 1.85 -2.60 -8.24
C LEU A 9 0.67 -1.68 -7.87
N ALA A 10 0.92 -0.40 -7.62
CA ALA A 10 -0.13 0.59 -7.38
C ALA A 10 -1.08 0.71 -8.57
N ASN A 11 -0.55 0.74 -9.80
CA ASN A 11 -1.39 0.76 -11.00
C ASN A 11 -2.20 -0.54 -11.18
N LEU A 12 -1.58 -1.70 -10.93
CA LEU A 12 -2.27 -3.00 -11.00
C LEU A 12 -3.39 -3.11 -9.97
N SER A 13 -3.20 -2.54 -8.78
CA SER A 13 -4.24 -2.55 -7.74
C SER A 13 -5.54 -1.87 -8.19
N ALA A 14 -5.52 -0.99 -9.20
CA ALA A 14 -6.71 -0.30 -9.70
C ALA A 14 -7.78 -1.24 -10.31
N VAL A 15 -7.47 -2.51 -10.55
CA VAL A 15 -8.42 -3.52 -11.05
C VAL A 15 -8.52 -4.73 -10.11
N PRO A 16 -9.69 -5.40 -10.03
CA PRO A 16 -9.90 -6.52 -9.10
C PRO A 16 -8.90 -7.67 -9.26
N GLU A 17 -8.54 -8.01 -10.49
CA GLU A 17 -7.59 -9.08 -10.82
C GLU A 17 -6.18 -8.75 -10.29
N GLY A 18 -5.79 -7.48 -10.39
CA GLY A 18 -4.52 -7.00 -9.86
C GLY A 18 -4.51 -7.00 -8.33
N CYS A 19 -5.59 -6.58 -7.69
CA CYS A 19 -5.76 -6.71 -6.23
C CYS A 19 -5.59 -8.17 -5.77
N LEU A 20 -6.27 -9.10 -6.46
CA LEU A 20 -6.19 -10.53 -6.16
C LEU A 20 -4.76 -11.06 -6.33
N ALA A 21 -4.10 -10.75 -7.44
CA ALA A 21 -2.74 -11.20 -7.73
C ALA A 21 -1.73 -10.65 -6.71
N ILE A 22 -1.83 -9.36 -6.35
CA ILE A 22 -0.98 -8.75 -5.33
C ILE A 22 -1.16 -9.45 -3.99
N SER A 23 -2.40 -9.71 -3.57
CA SER A 23 -2.68 -10.39 -2.30
C SER A 23 -2.14 -11.83 -2.28
N GLN A 24 -2.38 -12.60 -3.34
CA GLN A 24 -1.98 -14.02 -3.41
C GLN A 24 -0.46 -14.23 -3.48
N GLN A 25 0.28 -13.25 -4.01
CA GLN A 25 1.74 -13.32 -4.15
C GLN A 25 2.49 -12.66 -2.97
N GLY A 26 1.82 -12.46 -1.82
CA GLY A 26 2.45 -11.88 -0.63
C GLY A 26 2.78 -10.40 -0.77
N GLY A 27 2.10 -9.67 -1.66
CA GLY A 27 2.35 -8.25 -1.88
C GLY A 27 1.90 -7.36 -0.71
N ILE A 28 0.91 -7.77 0.09
CA ILE A 28 0.43 -6.98 1.23
C ILE A 28 1.52 -6.72 2.28
N PRO A 29 2.19 -7.73 2.87
CA PRO A 29 3.25 -7.50 3.85
C PRO A 29 4.40 -6.65 3.27
N LEU A 30 4.77 -6.89 2.02
CA LEU A 30 5.79 -6.09 1.33
C LEU A 30 5.38 -4.62 1.18
N LEU A 31 4.12 -4.35 0.82
CA LEU A 31 3.63 -2.98 0.71
C LEU A 31 3.61 -2.28 2.08
N VAL A 32 3.26 -2.99 3.17
CA VAL A 32 3.32 -2.45 4.53
C VAL A 32 4.76 -2.08 4.92
N GLU A 33 5.72 -2.98 4.68
CA GLU A 33 7.15 -2.71 4.93
C GLU A 33 7.64 -1.47 4.17
N ILE A 34 7.17 -1.27 2.92
CA ILE A 34 7.56 -0.12 2.10
C ILE A 34 6.93 1.18 2.61
N VAL A 35 5.72 1.15 3.18
CA VAL A 35 5.15 2.33 3.86
C VAL A 35 6.03 2.75 5.05
N GLU A 36 6.61 1.79 5.76
CA GLU A 36 7.45 2.06 6.92
C GLU A 36 8.85 2.55 6.53
N THR A 37 9.53 1.84 5.63
CA THR A 37 10.97 1.98 5.38
C THR A 37 11.33 2.56 4.00
N GLY A 38 10.35 2.65 3.10
CA GLY A 38 10.57 3.02 1.71
C GLY A 38 10.97 4.48 1.50
N SER A 39 11.35 4.81 0.26
CA SER A 39 11.55 6.20 -0.17
C SER A 39 10.25 6.99 -0.06
N GLN A 40 10.32 8.32 -0.06
CA GLN A 40 9.12 9.18 -0.07
C GLN A 40 8.11 8.80 -1.18
N ARG A 41 8.61 8.50 -2.39
CA ARG A 41 7.79 8.01 -3.52
C ARG A 41 7.32 6.57 -3.32
N GLY A 42 8.16 5.71 -2.77
CA GLY A 42 7.82 4.33 -2.43
C GLY A 42 6.65 4.27 -1.46
N LYS A 43 6.70 5.05 -0.38
CA LYS A 43 5.65 5.18 0.63
C LYS A 43 4.33 5.66 0.03
N GLU A 44 4.36 6.69 -0.81
CA GLU A 44 3.17 7.19 -1.52
C GLU A 44 2.51 6.14 -2.40
N ASN A 45 3.30 5.39 -3.15
CA ASN A 45 2.78 4.37 -4.07
C ASN A 45 2.29 3.14 -3.29
N ALA A 46 3.01 2.74 -2.24
CA ALA A 46 2.60 1.64 -1.39
C ALA A 46 1.30 1.92 -0.65
N ALA A 47 1.17 3.11 -0.05
CA ALA A 47 -0.09 3.55 0.58
C ALA A 47 -1.24 3.58 -0.44
N SER A 48 -0.99 4.03 -1.68
CA SER A 48 -1.98 4.01 -2.76
C SER A 48 -2.48 2.60 -3.06
N ALA A 49 -1.56 1.62 -3.14
CA ALA A 49 -1.90 0.23 -3.42
C ALA A 49 -2.68 -0.40 -2.26
N LEU A 50 -2.27 -0.14 -1.01
CA LEU A 50 -2.96 -0.62 0.18
C LEU A 50 -4.38 -0.04 0.29
N LEU A 51 -4.55 1.27 0.04
CA LEU A 51 -5.87 1.89 0.01
C LEU A 51 -6.78 1.23 -1.04
N GLN A 52 -6.25 1.00 -2.24
CA GLN A 52 -7.02 0.40 -3.33
C GLN A 52 -7.41 -1.06 -3.02
N LEU A 53 -6.53 -1.84 -2.38
CA LEU A 53 -6.85 -3.18 -1.87
C LEU A 53 -8.00 -3.12 -0.86
N CYS A 54 -7.96 -2.18 0.09
CA CYS A 54 -9.01 -2.01 1.09
C CYS A 54 -10.36 -1.62 0.46
N ILE A 55 -10.36 -0.73 -0.54
CA ILE A 55 -11.55 -0.34 -1.30
C ILE A 55 -12.12 -1.53 -2.08
N SER A 56 -11.25 -2.36 -2.66
CA SER A 56 -11.67 -3.51 -3.47
C SER A 56 -12.32 -4.63 -2.65
N SER A 57 -11.94 -4.84 -1.38
CA SER A 57 -12.50 -5.91 -0.56
C SER A 57 -12.25 -5.73 0.94
N HIS A 58 -13.29 -5.97 1.75
CA HIS A 58 -13.17 -6.10 3.21
C HIS A 58 -12.17 -7.18 3.64
N LYS A 59 -12.04 -8.26 2.85
CA LYS A 59 -11.06 -9.32 3.12
C LYS A 59 -9.63 -8.78 3.03
N PHE A 60 -9.31 -8.04 1.98
CA PHE A 60 -7.98 -7.44 1.82
C PHE A 60 -7.74 -6.37 2.88
N CYS A 61 -8.74 -5.56 3.21
CA CYS A 61 -8.64 -4.60 4.31
C CYS A 61 -8.28 -5.27 5.65
N SER A 62 -8.94 -6.39 5.98
CA SER A 62 -8.62 -7.16 7.18
C SER A 62 -7.18 -7.69 7.17
N LEU A 63 -6.68 -8.14 6.01
CA LEU A 63 -5.29 -8.60 5.88
C LEU A 63 -4.31 -7.44 6.07
N VAL A 64 -4.55 -6.28 5.47
CA VAL A 64 -3.72 -5.08 5.64
C VAL A 64 -3.62 -4.69 7.12
N LEU A 65 -4.72 -4.77 7.87
CA LEU A 65 -4.73 -4.50 9.31
C LEU A 65 -3.95 -5.56 10.10
N GLN A 66 -4.07 -6.85 9.73
CA GLN A 66 -3.35 -7.95 10.37
C GLN A 66 -1.83 -7.87 10.15
N GLU A 67 -1.39 -7.39 8.99
CA GLU A 67 0.03 -7.15 8.69
C GLU A 67 0.61 -5.91 9.39
N GLY A 68 -0.16 -5.27 10.28
CA GLY A 68 0.37 -4.17 11.10
C GLY A 68 0.53 -2.85 10.34
N ALA A 69 -0.29 -2.59 9.31
CA ALA A 69 -0.20 -1.36 8.54
C ALA A 69 -0.51 -0.08 9.35
N VAL A 70 -1.20 -0.19 10.49
CA VAL A 70 -1.72 0.98 11.23
C VAL A 70 -0.62 1.94 11.71
N PRO A 71 0.44 1.52 12.42
CA PRO A 71 1.48 2.45 12.87
C PRO A 71 2.23 3.14 11.71
N PRO A 72 2.69 2.42 10.66
CA PRO A 72 3.30 3.06 9.48
C PRO A 72 2.38 4.07 8.78
N LEU A 73 1.08 3.76 8.66
CA LEU A 73 0.09 4.65 8.08
C LEU A 73 -0.11 5.91 8.94
N ILE A 74 -0.22 5.79 10.27
CA ILE A 74 -0.27 6.97 11.17
C ILE A 74 0.98 7.85 11.02
N ALA A 75 2.18 7.24 10.95
CA ALA A 75 3.40 8.01 10.71
C ALA A 75 3.35 8.72 9.35
N LEU A 76 2.83 8.06 8.32
CA LEU A 76 2.69 8.66 6.99
C LEU A 76 1.68 9.82 6.97
N SER A 77 0.59 9.75 7.72
CA SER A 77 -0.40 10.84 7.80
C SER A 77 0.15 12.10 8.49
N GLN A 78 1.14 11.94 9.37
CA GLN A 78 1.78 13.04 10.08
C GLN A 78 2.98 13.62 9.30
N PHE A 79 3.87 12.74 8.83
CA PHE A 79 5.18 13.10 8.29
C PHE A 79 5.33 12.88 6.78
N GLY A 80 4.29 12.34 6.13
CA GLY A 80 4.29 12.11 4.70
C GLY A 80 4.20 13.37 3.86
N THR A 81 4.32 13.19 2.54
CA THR A 81 4.05 14.26 1.58
C THR A 81 2.57 14.59 1.54
N PRO A 82 2.15 15.76 1.00
CA PRO A 82 0.74 16.05 0.80
C PRO A 82 0.00 14.92 0.08
N ARG A 83 0.59 14.39 -1.00
CA ARG A 83 0.04 13.27 -1.77
C ARG A 83 0.01 11.96 -1.00
N ALA A 84 0.98 11.72 -0.11
CA ALA A 84 0.97 10.54 0.76
C ALA A 84 -0.19 10.63 1.75
N LYS A 85 -0.37 11.80 2.38
CA LYS A 85 -1.40 12.06 3.40
C LYS A 85 -2.83 11.91 2.88
N GLU A 86 -3.08 12.23 1.61
CA GLU A 86 -4.39 12.02 0.97
C GLU A 86 -4.81 10.54 0.84
N LYS A 87 -3.86 9.61 1.02
CA LYS A 87 -4.08 8.18 0.80
C LYS A 87 -4.17 7.38 2.11
N VAL A 88 -4.19 8.06 3.26
CA VAL A 88 -4.14 7.46 4.60
C VAL A 88 -5.34 7.82 5.44
#